data_AF-A0A835IBV6-F1
#
_entry.id   AF-A0A835IBV6-F1
#
_cell.length_a   1.000
_cell.length_b   1.000
_cell.length_c   1.000
_cell.angle_alpha   90.00
_cell.angle_beta   90.00
_cell.angle_gamma   90.00
#
_symmetry.space_group_name_H-M   'P 1'
#
loop_
_entity.id
_entity.type
_entity.pdbx_description
1 polymer ?
#
loop_
_entity_poly.entity_id
_entity_poly.type
_entity_poly.pdbx_seq_one_letter_code
_entity_poly.pdbx_strand_id
1 'polypeptide(L)'
;MIHTVLHLICKHAAQAWKFFNSLSFSFVQLVGTDHCTYNSTQKALGIDDFRKIPNGNFQFLLPKENRRENASYLGHNGVQESGQISVTKFVRVTITE
;
A
#
# COMPACT_ATOMS: atom_id res chain seq x y z
N MET A 1 -12.50 8.39 -25.44
CA MET A 1 -11.18 8.49 -24.76
C MET A 1 -11.30 9.12 -23.37
N ILE A 2 -11.88 10.32 -23.22
CA ILE A 2 -12.03 11.02 -21.92
C ILE A 2 -12.88 10.23 -20.91
N HIS A 3 -14.01 9.65 -21.34
CA HIS A 3 -14.86 8.84 -20.47
C HIS A 3 -14.15 7.62 -19.87
N THR A 4 -13.26 6.99 -20.63
CA THR A 4 -12.55 5.78 -20.21
C THR A 4 -11.47 6.09 -19.18
N VAL A 5 -10.76 7.21 -19.36
CA VAL A 5 -9.74 7.69 -18.41
C VAL A 5 -10.39 8.12 -17.08
N LEU A 6 -11.51 8.84 -17.14
CA LEU A 6 -12.26 9.23 -15.94
C LEU A 6 -12.77 8.02 -15.15
N HIS A 7 -13.29 7.00 -15.86
CA HIS A 7 -13.72 5.76 -15.23
C HIS A 7 -12.57 5.00 -14.54
N LEU A 8 -11.38 5.01 -15.15
CA LEU A 8 -10.19 4.36 -14.60
C LEU A 8 -9.72 5.07 -13.32
N ILE A 9 -9.70 6.42 -13.32
CA ILE A 9 -9.37 7.24 -12.15
C ILE A 9 -10.35 6.97 -11.00
N CYS A 10 -11.66 6.97 -11.28
CA CYS A 10 -12.67 6.64 -10.27
C CYS A 10 -12.51 5.23 -9.71
N LYS A 11 -12.16 4.23 -10.53
CA LYS A 11 -11.93 2.86 -10.07
C LYS A 11 -10.71 2.72 -9.16
N HIS A 12 -9.65 3.49 -9.39
CA HIS A 12 -8.46 3.48 -8.54
C HIS A 12 -8.75 4.19 -7.20
N ALA A 13 -9.40 5.36 -7.24
CA ALA A 13 -9.82 6.06 -6.04
C ALA A 13 -10.78 5.21 -5.17
N ALA A 14 -11.69 4.46 -5.79
CA ALA A 14 -12.62 3.57 -5.09
C ALA A 14 -11.93 2.40 -4.38
N GLN A 15 -10.76 1.94 -4.84
CA GLN A 15 -10.02 0.84 -4.19
C GLN A 15 -9.33 1.32 -2.91
N ALA A 16 -8.65 2.46 -2.96
CA ALA A 16 -8.04 3.07 -1.77
C ALA A 16 -9.10 3.37 -0.70
N TRP A 17 -10.27 3.88 -1.11
CA TRP A 17 -11.39 4.14 -0.22
C TRP A 17 -11.90 2.87 0.51
N LYS A 18 -12.03 1.75 -0.22
CA LYS A 18 -12.44 0.47 0.38
C LYS A 18 -11.43 -0.04 1.42
N PHE A 19 -10.14 0.10 1.11
CA PHE A 19 -9.07 -0.30 2.02
C PHE A 19 -9.10 0.49 3.33
N PHE A 20 -9.11 1.82 3.26
CA PHE A 20 -9.13 2.67 4.45
C PHE A 20 -10.42 2.48 5.27
N ASN A 21 -11.59 2.34 4.63
CA ASN A 21 -12.82 1.98 5.35
C ASN A 21 -12.71 0.65 6.12
N SER A 22 -12.07 -0.37 5.53
CA SER A 22 -11.90 -1.66 6.23
C SER A 22 -11.04 -1.53 7.50
N LEU A 23 -10.04 -0.65 7.50
CA LEU A 23 -9.24 -0.31 8.68
C LEU A 23 -10.09 0.47 9.70
N SER A 24 -10.94 1.39 9.25
CA SER A 24 -11.82 2.20 10.11
C SER A 24 -12.91 1.38 10.80
N PHE A 25 -13.38 0.29 10.20
CA PHE A 25 -14.34 -0.64 10.83
C PHE A 25 -13.67 -1.84 11.55
N SER A 26 -12.34 -1.86 11.66
CA SER A 26 -11.57 -2.94 12.32
C SER A 26 -11.69 -4.31 11.64
N PHE A 27 -12.07 -4.37 10.36
CA PHE A 27 -12.07 -5.63 9.60
C PHE A 27 -10.65 -6.10 9.28
N VAL A 28 -9.70 -5.18 9.19
CA VAL A 28 -8.27 -5.44 9.03
C VAL A 28 -7.55 -4.89 10.25
N GLN A 29 -6.80 -5.75 10.96
CA GLN A 29 -6.12 -5.38 12.21
C GLN A 29 -4.65 -4.97 12.02
N LEU A 30 -3.96 -5.53 11.01
CA LEU A 30 -2.53 -5.34 10.80
C LEU A 30 -2.21 -5.00 9.34
N VAL A 31 -1.35 -3.99 9.14
CA VAL A 31 -0.87 -3.60 7.81
C VAL A 31 0.63 -3.84 7.68
N GLY A 32 1.01 -4.78 6.81
CA GLY A 32 2.40 -5.08 6.44
C GLY A 32 2.76 -4.52 5.06
N THR A 33 4.05 -4.38 4.77
CA THR A 33 4.57 -3.90 3.48
C THR A 33 4.88 -5.03 2.49
N ASP A 34 4.75 -6.29 2.91
CA ASP A 34 5.14 -7.48 2.15
C ASP A 34 6.53 -7.30 1.49
N HIS A 35 7.52 -6.91 2.32
CA HIS A 35 8.84 -6.52 1.85
C HIS A 35 9.61 -7.73 1.30
N CYS A 36 9.52 -7.94 0.00
CA CYS A 36 10.23 -8.96 -0.76
C CYS A 36 10.89 -8.32 -1.99
N THR A 37 12.19 -8.04 -1.90
CA THR A 37 12.87 -7.15 -2.86
C THR A 37 13.70 -7.91 -3.88
N TYR A 38 13.53 -7.50 -5.14
CA TYR A 38 14.27 -8.02 -6.29
C TYR A 38 14.85 -6.84 -7.08
N ASN A 39 16.12 -6.95 -7.48
CA ASN A 39 16.73 -5.96 -8.36
C ASN A 39 16.19 -6.07 -9.80
N SER A 40 16.47 -5.06 -10.63
CA SER A 40 15.99 -5.02 -12.02
C SER A 40 16.41 -6.24 -12.84
N THR A 41 17.61 -6.78 -12.60
CA THR A 41 18.12 -7.98 -13.27
C THR A 41 17.33 -9.23 -12.88
N GLN A 42 16.91 -9.36 -11.61
CA GLN A 42 16.06 -10.46 -11.13
C GLN A 42 14.63 -10.34 -11.68
N LYS A 43 14.10 -9.12 -11.81
CA LYS A 43 12.79 -8.88 -12.43
C LYS A 43 12.79 -9.14 -13.94
N ALA A 44 13.94 -8.94 -14.61
CA ALA A 44 14.10 -9.18 -16.04
C ALA A 44 13.94 -10.66 -16.45
N LEU A 45 13.97 -11.61 -15.50
CA LEU A 45 13.70 -13.03 -15.76
C LEU A 45 12.33 -13.30 -16.40
N GLY A 46 11.37 -12.37 -16.27
CA GLY A 46 10.07 -12.48 -16.91
C GLY A 46 9.81 -11.48 -18.03
N ILE A 47 10.85 -10.98 -18.71
CA ILE A 47 10.70 -10.08 -19.87
C ILE A 47 9.83 -10.71 -20.98
N ASP A 48 9.96 -12.02 -21.19
CA ASP A 48 9.20 -12.77 -22.21
C ASP A 48 8.03 -13.59 -21.63
N ASP A 49 7.94 -13.74 -20.30
CA ASP A 49 6.86 -14.48 -19.63
C ASP A 49 6.61 -13.90 -18.24
N PHE A 50 5.46 -13.23 -18.07
CA PHE A 50 5.09 -12.56 -16.82
C PHE A 50 5.03 -13.52 -15.62
N ARG A 51 4.80 -14.82 -15.84
CA ARG A 51 4.74 -15.84 -14.78
C ARG A 51 6.10 -16.13 -14.17
N LYS A 52 7.19 -15.71 -14.84
CA LYS A 52 8.57 -15.89 -14.38
C LYS A 52 9.11 -14.66 -13.66
N ILE A 53 8.37 -13.55 -13.63
CA ILE A 53 8.75 -12.38 -12.85
C ILE A 53 8.65 -12.78 -11.36
N PRO A 54 9.75 -12.70 -10.58
CA PRO A 54 9.67 -12.95 -9.15
C PRO A 54 8.72 -11.94 -8.48
N ASN A 55 7.69 -12.45 -7.80
CA ASN A 55 6.68 -11.62 -7.13
C ASN A 55 7.25 -11.06 -5.84
N GLY A 56 7.31 -9.73 -5.77
CA GLY A 56 7.89 -9.02 -4.64
C GLY A 56 8.06 -7.56 -5.02
N ASN A 57 7.65 -6.67 -4.14
CA ASN A 57 7.67 -5.24 -4.40
C ASN A 57 8.70 -4.59 -3.48
N PHE A 58 9.39 -3.60 -4.05
CA PHE A 58 10.27 -2.75 -3.28
C PHE A 58 9.53 -1.49 -2.86
N GLN A 59 9.38 -1.30 -1.56
CA GLN A 59 9.17 0.02 -0.99
C GLN A 59 10.56 0.59 -0.69
N PHE A 60 11.05 1.54 -1.50
CA PHE A 60 12.23 2.38 -1.26
C PHE A 60 11.71 3.75 -0.80
N LEU A 61 12.14 4.38 0.29
CA LEU A 61 13.50 4.62 0.75
C LEU A 61 13.52 4.50 2.29
N LEU A 62 14.29 3.55 2.82
CA LEU A 62 15.21 3.64 3.96
C LEU A 62 15.68 2.21 4.34
N PRO A 63 16.77 2.06 5.12
CA PRO A 63 17.32 0.76 5.51
C PRO A 63 16.29 -0.16 6.18
N LYS A 64 16.48 -1.47 5.95
CA LYS A 64 15.79 -2.71 6.36
C LYS A 64 15.00 -2.81 7.70
N GLU A 65 14.81 -1.75 8.48
CA GLU A 65 14.29 -1.80 9.86
C GLU A 65 12.96 -1.03 10.09
N ASN A 66 12.40 -0.36 9.08
CA ASN A 66 11.37 0.65 9.35
C ASN A 66 9.93 0.19 9.06
N ARG A 67 9.25 -0.30 10.12
CA ARG A 67 7.77 -0.17 10.30
C ARG A 67 7.26 1.28 10.08
N ARG A 68 8.16 2.26 10.07
CA ARG A 68 7.91 3.70 9.96
C ARG A 68 7.44 4.16 8.59
N GLU A 69 7.69 3.41 7.52
CA GLU A 69 7.34 3.83 6.16
C GLU A 69 5.87 3.56 5.83
N ASN A 70 5.35 2.40 6.25
CA ASN A 70 3.91 2.11 6.22
C ASN A 70 3.12 3.12 7.08
N ALA A 71 3.69 3.47 8.24
CA ALA A 71 3.16 4.50 9.12
C ALA A 71 3.15 5.89 8.45
N SER A 72 4.14 6.22 7.62
CA SER A 72 4.15 7.50 6.89
C SER A 72 3.05 7.57 5.82
N TYR A 73 2.88 6.51 5.02
CA TYR A 73 1.82 6.44 4.00
C TYR A 73 0.41 6.45 4.61
N LEU A 74 0.18 5.64 5.65
CA LEU A 74 -1.10 5.59 6.36
C LEU A 74 -1.37 6.88 7.13
N GLY A 75 -0.34 7.51 7.71
CA GLY A 75 -0.44 8.78 8.41
C GLY A 75 -0.79 9.94 7.47
N HIS A 76 -0.13 10.02 6.31
CA HIS A 76 -0.41 11.06 5.34
C HIS A 76 -1.77 10.86 4.65
N ASN A 77 -1.96 9.72 3.97
CA ASN A 77 -3.17 9.52 3.16
C ASN A 77 -4.40 9.14 4.00
N GLY A 78 -4.22 8.37 5.07
CA GLY A 78 -5.32 7.85 5.89
C GLY A 78 -5.74 8.78 7.03
N VAL A 79 -4.81 9.53 7.62
CA VAL A 79 -5.08 10.42 8.76
C VAL A 79 -5.12 11.89 8.35
N GLN A 80 -4.11 12.40 7.63
CA GLN A 80 -4.02 13.82 7.27
C GLN A 80 -4.91 14.20 6.08
N GLU A 81 -4.79 13.52 4.94
CA GLU A 81 -5.50 13.91 3.71
C GLU A 81 -6.96 13.46 3.70
N SER A 82 -7.22 12.19 4.01
CA SER A 82 -8.59 11.64 3.91
C SER A 82 -9.37 11.70 5.22
N GLY A 83 -8.70 11.79 6.37
CA GLY A 83 -9.32 11.74 7.70
C GLY A 83 -10.09 10.46 8.00
N GLN A 84 -9.91 9.40 7.19
CA GLN A 84 -10.69 8.16 7.30
C GLN A 84 -10.28 7.34 8.52
N ILE A 85 -9.05 7.49 9.00
CA ILE A 85 -8.50 6.77 10.15
C ILE A 85 -8.16 7.75 11.27
N SER A 86 -8.57 7.45 12.51
CA SER A 86 -8.19 8.25 13.68
C SER A 86 -6.73 7.98 14.10
N VAL A 87 -6.08 8.96 14.73
CA VAL A 87 -4.68 8.83 15.20
C VAL A 87 -4.50 7.63 16.13
N THR A 88 -5.48 7.33 16.99
CA THR A 88 -5.44 6.16 17.88
C THR A 88 -5.51 4.85 17.10
N LYS A 89 -6.34 4.78 16.07
CA LYS A 89 -6.38 3.59 15.19
C LYS A 89 -5.11 3.43 14.39
N PHE A 90 -4.54 4.53 13.91
CA PHE A 90 -3.27 4.53 13.21
C PHE A 90 -2.14 3.92 14.06
N VAL A 91 -2.04 4.30 15.34
CA VAL A 91 -1.06 3.69 16.27
C VAL A 91 -1.35 2.19 16.47
N ARG A 92 -2.64 1.82 16.57
CA ARG A 92 -3.05 0.43 16.72
C ARG A 92 -2.59 -0.45 15.56
N VAL A 93 -2.91 -0.06 14.32
CA VAL A 93 -2.67 -0.88 13.12
C VAL A 93 -1.20 -0.93 12.67
N THR A 94 -0.35 -0.07 13.26
CA THR A 94 1.08 0.02 12.89
C THR A 94 2.03 -0.56 13.93
N ILE A 95 1.69 -0.55 15.22
CA ILE A 95 2.64 -0.83 16.31
C ILE A 95 2.16 -1.86 17.33
N THR A 96 0.89 -1.81 17.76
CA THR A 96 0.45 -2.44 19.02
C THR A 96 -0.42 -3.70 18.88
N GLU A 97 -0.53 -4.28 17.68
CA GLU A 97 -1.16 -5.59 17.45
C GLU A 97 -0.15 -6.55 16.81
#